data_AF-A0A7S4RAD9-F1
#
_entry.id   AF-A0A7S4RAD9-F1
#
_cell.length_a   1.000
_cell.length_b   1.000
_cell.length_c   1.000
_cell.angle_alpha   90.00
_cell.angle_beta   90.00
_cell.angle_gamma   90.00
#
_symmetry.space_group_name_H-M   'P 1'
#
loop_
_entity.id
_entity.type
_entity.pdbx_description
1 polymer ?
#
loop_
_entity_poly.entity_id
_entity_poly.type
_entity_poly.pdbx_seq_one_letter_code
_entity_poly.pdbx_strand_id
1 'polypeptide(L)'
;EEEEEGDRRRRMEDKEEDEYFVGPYCAEKGGGIFLGLFTDDACTNFADNDAGKDTYYALANNILPYSSESIVSMDCVNCAALGNVYGDDYYVGDQCGAPYTSSGKCEVHLSDSVVGRNMQNNAACHYMEGIHIASEEGLVIVRKRASGVANFFIFLFSCSFGFFVYYAHLLHKKLRMKQSMSTGQNQNDKKSAFFR
;
A
#
# COMPACT_ATOMS: atom_id res chain seq x y z
N GLU A 1 -10.51 78.55 31.44
CA GLU A 1 -11.33 78.14 30.29
C GLU A 1 -10.38 77.29 29.44
N GLU A 2 -10.16 76.02 29.80
CA GLU A 2 -11.03 74.84 29.48
C GLU A 2 -11.29 74.83 27.97
N GLU A 3 -10.72 73.89 27.20
CA GLU A 3 -11.39 72.60 26.95
C GLU A 3 -10.38 71.43 26.75
N GLU A 4 -10.64 70.35 27.48
CA GLU A 4 -10.11 68.99 27.23
C GLU A 4 -10.95 68.33 26.12
N GLU A 5 -10.32 67.79 25.08
CA GLU A 5 -10.94 66.77 24.22
C GLU A 5 -10.15 65.46 24.29
N GLY A 6 -10.80 64.46 24.88
CA GLY A 6 -10.27 63.12 25.10
C GLY A 6 -10.40 62.18 23.89
N ASP A 7 -9.43 61.27 23.83
CA ASP A 7 -9.47 59.88 23.36
C ASP A 7 -10.62 59.43 22.45
N ARG A 8 -10.32 59.19 21.16
CA ARG A 8 -10.84 58.03 20.42
C ARG A 8 -9.78 57.45 19.47
N ARG A 9 -9.04 56.47 19.99
CA ARG A 9 -8.70 55.19 19.34
C ARG A 9 -8.89 55.12 17.80
N ARG A 10 -7.77 55.11 17.08
CA ARG A 10 -7.51 54.13 16.00
C ARG A 10 -6.04 53.71 16.07
N ARG A 11 -5.70 52.97 17.12
CA ARG A 11 -4.61 52.00 17.02
C ARG A 11 -5.15 50.96 16.04
N MET A 12 -4.71 51.01 14.78
CA MET A 12 -4.87 49.84 13.93
C MET A 12 -4.10 48.75 14.65
N GLU A 13 -4.82 47.81 15.24
CA GLU A 13 -4.25 46.53 15.62
C GLU A 13 -3.70 45.97 14.31
N ASP A 14 -2.38 45.84 14.24
CA ASP A 14 -1.69 45.03 13.25
C ASP A 14 -2.31 43.64 13.37
N LYS A 15 -3.36 43.38 12.57
CA LYS A 15 -3.78 42.03 12.29
C LYS A 15 -2.58 41.42 11.60
N GLU A 16 -1.92 40.49 12.29
CA GLU A 16 -1.01 39.55 11.66
C GLU A 16 -1.71 39.10 10.36
N GLU A 17 -1.15 39.50 9.22
CA GLU A 17 -1.66 39.01 7.95
C GLU A 17 -1.42 37.52 7.99
N ASP A 18 -2.50 36.74 8.15
CA ASP A 18 -2.42 35.29 8.11
C ASP A 18 -1.84 34.91 6.73
N GLU A 19 -0.58 34.49 6.72
CA GLU A 19 0.10 34.07 5.50
C GLU A 19 -0.40 32.68 5.11
N TYR A 20 -0.94 32.58 3.89
CA TYR A 20 -1.41 31.32 3.34
C TYR A 20 -0.47 30.80 2.25
N PHE A 21 -0.21 29.50 2.29
CA PHE A 21 0.69 28.81 1.38
C PHE A 21 -0.08 27.74 0.60
N VAL A 22 0.10 27.69 -0.72
CA VAL A 22 -0.47 26.63 -1.56
C VAL A 22 0.59 25.56 -1.77
N GLY A 23 0.27 24.31 -1.45
CA GLY A 23 1.23 23.21 -1.50
C GLY A 23 0.62 21.85 -1.89
N PRO A 24 1.43 20.90 -2.37
CA PRO A 24 0.98 19.54 -2.64
C PRO A 24 0.87 18.72 -1.36
N TYR A 25 -0.13 17.84 -1.29
CA TYR A 25 -0.28 16.83 -0.24
C TYR A 25 -0.73 15.49 -0.79
N CYS A 26 -0.36 14.41 -0.08
CA CYS A 26 -0.71 13.05 -0.50
C CYS A 26 -2.15 12.70 -0.11
N ALA A 27 -2.81 11.90 -0.96
CA ALA A 27 -4.02 11.17 -0.59
C ALA A 27 -3.79 10.31 0.66
N GLU A 28 -4.79 10.13 1.52
CA GLU A 28 -4.67 9.29 2.73
C GLU A 28 -4.19 7.86 2.43
N LYS A 29 -4.52 7.32 1.25
CA LYS A 29 -4.13 5.97 0.81
C LYS A 29 -2.93 5.94 -0.15
N GLY A 30 -2.26 7.08 -0.36
CA GLY A 30 -1.01 7.16 -1.14
C GLY A 30 -1.15 6.97 -2.65
N GLY A 31 -2.37 7.08 -3.22
CA GLY A 31 -2.65 6.89 -4.65
C GLY A 31 -2.75 8.17 -5.47
N GLY A 32 -2.52 9.34 -4.87
CA GLY A 32 -2.66 10.63 -5.55
C GLY A 32 -2.01 11.76 -4.79
N ILE A 33 -1.75 12.86 -5.49
CA ILE A 33 -1.19 14.11 -4.96
C ILE A 33 -2.14 15.23 -5.30
N PHE A 34 -2.65 15.94 -4.31
CA PHE A 34 -3.61 17.05 -4.45
C PHE A 34 -2.96 18.36 -4.04
N LEU A 35 -3.56 19.50 -4.41
CA LEU A 35 -3.17 20.80 -3.87
C LEU A 35 -4.10 21.21 -2.71
N GLY A 36 -3.50 21.73 -1.64
CA GLY A 36 -4.17 22.28 -0.48
C GLY A 36 -3.68 23.68 -0.14
N LEU A 37 -4.43 24.38 0.72
CA LEU A 37 -4.03 25.65 1.31
C LEU A 37 -3.64 25.44 2.78
N PHE A 38 -2.50 26.02 3.17
CA PHE A 38 -1.86 25.84 4.47
C PHE A 38 -1.60 27.18 5.14
N THR A 39 -1.45 27.17 6.47
CA THR A 39 -1.08 28.34 7.27
C THR A 39 0.41 28.39 7.62
N ASP A 40 1.18 27.43 7.11
CA ASP A 40 2.63 27.34 7.29
C ASP A 40 3.33 26.99 5.97
N ASP A 41 4.57 27.46 5.83
CA ASP A 41 5.43 27.24 4.67
C ASP A 41 5.87 25.77 4.51
N ALA A 42 5.79 24.99 5.59
CA ALA A 42 6.06 23.55 5.59
C ALA A 42 4.85 22.71 5.11
N CYS A 43 3.72 23.33 4.79
CA CYS A 43 2.50 22.67 4.31
C CYS A 43 2.00 21.56 5.26
N THR A 44 2.04 21.83 6.56
CA THR A 44 1.68 20.83 7.60
C THR A 44 0.29 21.04 8.17
N ASN A 45 -0.18 22.27 8.28
CA ASN A 45 -1.47 22.64 8.85
C ASN A 45 -2.36 23.23 7.77
N PHE A 46 -3.47 22.56 7.47
CA PHE A 46 -4.46 23.07 6.53
C PHE A 46 -5.14 24.33 7.07
N ALA A 47 -5.46 25.25 6.17
CA ALA A 47 -6.18 26.48 6.49
C ALA A 47 -7.63 26.24 6.95
N ASP A 48 -8.22 25.10 6.60
CA ASP A 48 -9.54 24.65 7.04
C ASP A 48 -9.65 23.11 7.05
N ASN A 49 -10.84 22.61 7.39
CA ASN A 49 -11.13 21.18 7.49
C ASN A 49 -11.30 20.49 6.11
N ASP A 50 -11.41 21.22 5.01
CA ASP A 50 -11.49 20.68 3.64
C ASP A 50 -10.21 20.98 2.85
N ALA A 51 -9.07 20.71 3.49
CA ALA A 51 -7.74 20.88 2.91
C ALA A 51 -7.44 22.30 2.39
N GLY A 52 -8.11 23.32 2.95
CA GLY A 52 -7.91 24.72 2.59
C GLY A 52 -8.76 25.22 1.42
N LYS A 53 -9.67 24.41 0.90
CA LYS A 53 -10.47 24.74 -0.30
C LYS A 53 -11.48 25.86 -0.04
N ASP A 54 -12.18 25.80 1.09
CA ASP A 54 -13.19 26.79 1.45
C ASP A 54 -12.53 28.15 1.68
N THR A 55 -11.41 28.16 2.39
CA THR A 55 -10.60 29.35 2.65
C THR A 55 -10.04 29.92 1.35
N TYR A 56 -9.50 29.07 0.47
CA TYR A 56 -9.03 29.51 -0.84
C TYR A 56 -10.16 30.13 -1.68
N TYR A 57 -11.33 29.51 -1.70
CA TYR A 57 -12.49 30.03 -2.44
C TYR A 57 -12.94 31.37 -1.88
N ALA A 58 -12.95 31.55 -0.56
CA ALA A 58 -13.30 32.82 0.07
C ALA A 58 -12.32 33.95 -0.25
N LEU A 59 -11.02 33.65 -0.36
CA LEU A 59 -9.96 34.63 -0.63
C LEU A 59 -9.80 34.95 -2.13
N ALA A 60 -9.76 33.92 -2.97
CA ALA A 60 -9.47 34.03 -4.39
C ALA A 60 -10.73 34.11 -5.27
N ASN A 61 -11.91 33.85 -4.70
CA ASN A 61 -13.18 33.73 -5.42
C ASN A 61 -13.09 32.75 -6.61
N ASN A 62 -12.30 31.69 -6.45
CA ASN A 62 -12.02 30.67 -7.46
C ASN A 62 -11.73 29.32 -6.79
N ILE A 63 -11.89 28.23 -7.53
CA ILE A 63 -11.65 26.87 -7.03
C ILE A 63 -10.14 26.61 -7.05
N LEU A 64 -9.63 25.97 -5.99
CA LEU A 64 -8.24 25.55 -5.90
C LEU A 64 -7.98 24.46 -6.96
N PRO A 65 -7.09 24.67 -7.94
CA PRO A 65 -6.78 23.65 -8.94
C PRO A 65 -6.25 22.38 -8.28
N TYR A 66 -6.58 21.19 -8.81
CA TYR A 66 -6.13 19.90 -8.27
C TYR A 66 -6.48 19.65 -6.79
N SER A 67 -7.51 20.33 -6.28
CA SER A 67 -8.02 20.08 -4.93
C SER A 67 -8.91 18.84 -4.86
N SER A 68 -9.52 18.46 -5.99
CA SER A 68 -10.40 17.29 -6.13
C SER A 68 -9.83 16.21 -7.06
N GLU A 69 -8.82 16.55 -7.85
CA GLU A 69 -8.18 15.65 -8.81
C GLU A 69 -6.67 15.63 -8.56
N SER A 70 -6.07 14.45 -8.66
CA SER A 70 -4.64 14.28 -8.45
C SER A 70 -3.85 14.97 -9.56
N ILE A 71 -2.81 15.72 -9.20
CA ILE A 71 -1.81 16.28 -10.12
C ILE A 71 -1.14 15.16 -10.92
N VAL A 72 -0.96 14.01 -10.28
CA VAL A 72 -0.38 12.82 -10.89
C VAL A 72 -1.51 11.88 -11.28
N SER A 73 -1.66 11.64 -12.58
CA SER A 73 -2.56 10.60 -13.08
C SER A 73 -1.83 9.25 -13.18
N MET A 74 -2.59 8.18 -12.96
CA MET A 74 -2.18 6.80 -13.22
C MET A 74 -2.51 6.36 -14.66
N ASP A 75 -3.02 7.27 -15.49
CA ASP A 75 -3.38 6.98 -16.87
C ASP A 75 -2.16 6.55 -17.69
N CYS A 76 -2.37 5.52 -18.51
CA CYS A 76 -1.35 5.07 -19.44
C CYS A 76 -1.19 6.10 -20.57
N VAL A 77 -0.01 6.69 -20.67
CA VAL A 77 0.35 7.50 -21.83
C VAL A 77 0.82 6.58 -22.95
N ASN A 78 0.28 6.77 -24.16
CA ASN A 78 0.76 6.03 -25.32
C ASN A 78 2.16 6.52 -25.69
N CYS A 79 3.15 5.64 -25.51
CA CYS A 79 4.54 5.90 -25.85
C CYS A 79 4.90 5.55 -27.30
N ALA A 80 3.98 4.96 -28.07
CA ALA A 80 4.22 4.64 -29.47
C ALA A 80 4.07 5.90 -30.32
N ALA A 81 5.12 6.24 -31.05
CA ALA A 81 5.16 7.32 -32.03
C ALA A 81 5.30 6.74 -33.44
N LEU A 82 4.66 7.37 -34.42
CA LEU A 82 4.72 6.99 -35.83
C LEU A 82 5.97 7.58 -36.49
N GLY A 83 6.73 6.75 -37.20
CA GLY A 83 7.79 7.17 -38.14
C GLY A 83 7.24 8.10 -39.22
N ASN A 84 7.98 9.13 -39.62
CA ASN A 84 7.56 10.02 -40.70
C ASN A 84 7.54 9.30 -42.08
N VAL A 85 6.37 9.39 -42.74
CA VAL A 85 6.03 9.41 -44.18
C VAL A 85 6.41 8.22 -45.10
N TYR A 86 7.40 7.37 -44.82
CA TYR A 86 7.78 6.28 -45.75
C TYR A 86 7.85 4.86 -45.17
N GLY A 87 7.55 4.67 -43.88
CA GLY A 87 7.49 3.34 -43.28
C GLY A 87 6.56 3.34 -42.07
N ASP A 88 5.71 2.33 -41.97
CA ASP A 88 4.80 2.05 -40.84
C ASP A 88 5.58 1.56 -39.60
N ASP A 89 6.76 2.13 -39.36
CA ASP A 89 7.61 1.74 -38.24
C ASP A 89 7.22 2.55 -37.00
N TYR A 90 6.87 1.82 -35.94
CA TYR A 90 6.60 2.39 -34.62
C TYR A 90 7.91 2.51 -33.84
N TYR A 91 8.14 3.68 -33.23
CA TYR A 91 9.24 3.90 -32.30
C TYR A 91 8.71 4.43 -30.96
N VAL A 92 9.57 4.41 -29.95
CA VAL A 92 9.26 5.00 -28.64
C VAL A 92 9.40 6.51 -28.75
N GLY A 93 8.30 7.24 -28.57
CA GLY A 93 8.32 8.70 -28.62
C GLY A 93 9.28 9.30 -27.58
N ASP A 94 9.89 10.43 -27.91
CA ASP A 94 10.96 11.04 -27.11
C ASP A 94 10.54 11.30 -25.65
N GLN A 95 9.28 11.67 -25.43
CA GLN A 95 8.68 11.86 -24.11
C GLN A 95 8.73 10.61 -23.20
N CYS A 96 8.83 9.43 -23.82
CA CYS A 96 8.95 8.16 -23.12
C CYS A 96 10.35 7.56 -23.16
N GLY A 97 11.32 8.15 -23.89
CA GLY A 97 12.63 7.52 -24.11
C GLY A 97 13.38 7.19 -22.82
N ALA A 98 13.46 8.17 -21.90
CA ALA A 98 14.08 7.99 -20.59
C ALA A 98 13.32 6.99 -19.69
N PRO A 99 12.02 7.18 -19.39
CA PRO A 99 11.29 6.26 -18.51
C PRO A 99 11.21 4.84 -19.09
N TYR A 100 11.03 4.71 -20.41
CA TYR A 100 11.04 3.41 -21.09
C TYR A 100 12.39 2.70 -20.89
N THR A 101 13.52 3.39 -21.09
CA THR A 101 14.86 2.80 -20.91
C THR A 101 15.12 2.35 -19.47
N SER A 102 14.67 3.12 -18.48
CA SER A 102 14.85 2.81 -17.06
C SER A 102 13.86 1.80 -16.48
N SER A 103 12.74 1.54 -17.18
CA SER A 103 11.68 0.66 -16.70
C SER A 103 12.09 -0.82 -16.71
N GLY A 104 11.52 -1.58 -15.77
CA GLY A 104 11.54 -3.05 -15.84
C GLY A 104 10.63 -3.50 -16.99
N LYS A 105 11.20 -4.21 -17.98
CA LYS A 105 10.48 -4.58 -19.20
C LYS A 105 10.11 -6.05 -19.25
N CYS A 106 8.99 -6.31 -19.92
CA CYS A 106 8.57 -7.66 -20.31
C CYS A 106 8.12 -7.65 -21.77
N GLU A 107 9.06 -7.87 -22.68
CA GLU A 107 8.88 -7.73 -24.13
C GLU A 107 8.65 -9.07 -24.84
N VAL A 108 8.24 -10.12 -24.10
CA VAL A 108 8.01 -11.47 -24.63
C VAL A 108 6.98 -11.53 -25.77
N HIS A 109 6.11 -10.54 -25.87
CA HIS A 109 5.08 -10.43 -26.89
C HIS A 109 5.32 -9.28 -27.89
N LEU A 110 6.45 -8.57 -27.80
CA LEU A 110 6.83 -7.58 -28.78
C LEU A 110 7.51 -8.26 -29.97
N SER A 111 7.08 -7.93 -31.19
CA SER A 111 7.67 -8.51 -32.39
C SER A 111 9.11 -8.05 -32.60
N ASP A 112 9.91 -8.90 -33.24
CA ASP A 112 11.31 -8.61 -33.59
C ASP A 112 11.48 -7.32 -34.42
N SER A 113 10.42 -6.89 -35.11
CA SER A 113 10.39 -5.66 -35.90
C SER A 113 10.42 -4.39 -35.04
N VAL A 114 9.99 -4.46 -33.78
CA VAL A 114 9.84 -3.29 -32.89
C VAL A 114 11.08 -3.10 -32.01
N VAL A 115 11.65 -4.18 -31.49
CA VAL A 115 12.80 -4.10 -30.56
C VAL A 115 14.12 -4.48 -31.25
N GLY A 116 14.05 -5.14 -32.41
CA GLY A 116 15.20 -5.77 -33.07
C GLY A 116 15.39 -7.22 -32.59
N ARG A 117 15.79 -8.11 -33.51
CA ARG A 117 16.08 -9.51 -33.19
C ARG A 117 17.06 -9.60 -32.02
N ASN A 118 16.68 -10.34 -30.96
CA ASN A 118 17.47 -10.57 -29.74
C ASN A 118 17.73 -9.36 -28.84
N MET A 119 16.98 -8.25 -28.99
CA MET A 119 17.09 -7.09 -28.11
C MET A 119 15.95 -6.98 -27.10
N GLN A 120 15.03 -7.95 -27.10
CA GLN A 120 13.92 -8.04 -26.14
C GLN A 120 14.45 -8.10 -24.69
N ASN A 121 13.96 -7.19 -23.87
CA ASN A 121 14.22 -7.17 -22.44
C ASN A 121 13.05 -7.82 -21.69
N ASN A 122 13.33 -8.99 -21.12
CA ASN A 122 12.37 -9.80 -20.35
C ASN A 122 12.72 -9.87 -18.86
N ALA A 123 13.63 -9.01 -18.38
CA ALA A 123 14.14 -9.05 -17.01
C ALA A 123 13.05 -8.86 -15.94
N ALA A 124 11.96 -8.15 -16.27
CA ALA A 124 10.88 -7.88 -15.33
C ALA A 124 9.64 -8.76 -15.54
N CYS A 125 9.65 -9.72 -16.47
CA CYS A 125 8.47 -10.57 -16.72
C CYS A 125 8.03 -11.32 -15.46
N HIS A 126 8.96 -11.96 -14.75
CA HIS A 126 8.66 -12.66 -13.50
C HIS A 126 8.21 -11.73 -12.37
N TYR A 127 8.69 -10.49 -12.38
CA TYR A 127 8.27 -9.48 -11.41
C TYR A 127 6.82 -9.06 -11.69
N MET A 128 6.50 -8.71 -12.95
CA MET A 128 5.13 -8.33 -13.34
C MET A 128 4.11 -9.46 -13.16
N GLU A 129 4.49 -10.72 -13.37
CA GLU A 129 3.63 -11.88 -13.06
C GLU A 129 3.26 -11.97 -11.56
N GLY A 130 4.10 -11.41 -10.68
CA GLY A 130 3.89 -11.37 -9.24
C GLY A 130 3.28 -10.07 -8.70
N ILE A 131 3.30 -8.97 -9.47
CA ILE A 131 2.69 -7.71 -9.05
C ILE A 131 1.20 -7.76 -9.37
N HIS A 132 0.40 -7.73 -8.31
CA HIS A 132 -1.03 -7.43 -8.42
C HIS A 132 -1.17 -5.94 -8.73
N ILE A 133 -1.57 -5.62 -9.96
CA ILE A 133 -1.78 -4.24 -10.43
C ILE A 133 -2.69 -3.51 -9.43
N ALA A 134 -2.21 -2.39 -8.89
CA ALA A 134 -3.02 -1.51 -8.07
C ALA A 134 -4.18 -0.99 -8.94
N SER A 135 -5.41 -1.20 -8.49
CA SER A 135 -6.59 -0.64 -9.14
C SER A 135 -6.58 0.89 -9.01
N GLU A 136 -7.25 1.60 -9.93
CA GLU A 136 -7.40 3.08 -9.93
C GLU A 136 -7.79 3.66 -8.55
N GLU A 137 -8.41 2.86 -7.67
CA GLU A 137 -8.77 3.26 -6.30
C GLU A 137 -7.63 3.16 -5.26
N GLY A 138 -6.38 2.89 -5.69
CA GLY A 138 -5.23 2.73 -4.79
C GLY A 138 -5.31 1.49 -3.89
N LEU A 139 -6.32 0.64 -4.08
CA LEU A 139 -6.46 -0.63 -3.37
C LEU A 139 -5.60 -1.69 -4.07
N VAL A 140 -4.61 -2.20 -3.33
CA VAL A 140 -3.85 -3.39 -3.74
C VAL A 140 -4.76 -4.61 -3.61
N ILE A 141 -5.56 -4.87 -4.64
CA ILE A 141 -6.36 -6.09 -4.72
C ILE A 141 -5.44 -7.22 -5.14
N VAL A 142 -4.84 -7.88 -4.15
CA VAL A 142 -4.13 -9.14 -4.34
C VAL A 142 -5.16 -10.19 -4.80
N ARG A 143 -5.35 -10.32 -6.12
CA ARG A 143 -6.04 -11.49 -6.69
C ARG A 143 -5.16 -12.70 -6.43
N LYS A 144 -5.30 -13.31 -5.25
CA LYS A 144 -4.70 -14.60 -4.91
C LYS A 144 -5.12 -15.60 -5.98
N ARG A 145 -4.26 -15.83 -6.96
CA ARG A 145 -4.38 -17.00 -7.82
C ARG A 145 -4.04 -18.17 -6.90
N ALA A 146 -5.06 -18.89 -6.45
CA ALA A 146 -4.84 -20.09 -5.65
C ALA A 146 -3.94 -21.03 -6.46
N SER A 147 -2.67 -21.14 -6.08
CA SER A 147 -1.78 -22.06 -6.75
C SER A 147 -2.18 -23.46 -6.31
N GLY A 148 -2.57 -24.30 -7.27
CA GLY A 148 -2.97 -25.68 -6.97
C GLY A 148 -1.88 -26.44 -6.20
N VAL A 149 -0.62 -26.06 -6.42
CA VAL A 149 0.56 -26.58 -5.72
C VAL A 149 0.55 -26.18 -4.23
N ALA A 150 0.24 -24.93 -3.87
CA ALA A 150 0.23 -24.52 -2.46
C ALA A 150 -0.90 -25.21 -1.68
N ASN A 151 -2.08 -25.36 -2.27
CA ASN A 151 -3.19 -26.08 -1.63
C ASN A 151 -2.85 -27.55 -1.34
N PHE A 152 -2.10 -28.21 -2.23
CA PHE A 152 -1.61 -29.57 -2.00
C PHE A 152 -0.66 -29.66 -0.79
N PHE A 153 0.30 -28.73 -0.68
CA PHE A 153 1.23 -28.71 0.46
C PHE A 153 0.53 -28.41 1.79
N ILE A 154 -0.41 -27.47 1.82
CA ILE A 154 -1.19 -27.16 3.04
C ILE A 154 -1.95 -28.40 3.52
N PHE A 155 -2.57 -29.14 2.60
CA PHE A 155 -3.27 -30.38 2.94
C PHE A 155 -2.32 -31.44 3.51
N LEU A 156 -1.16 -31.64 2.86
CA LEU A 156 -0.17 -32.62 3.30
C LEU A 156 0.38 -32.32 4.70
N PHE A 157 0.69 -31.05 4.98
CA PHE A 157 1.15 -30.63 6.32
C PHE A 157 0.06 -30.78 7.38
N SER A 158 -1.19 -30.43 7.07
CA SER A 158 -2.32 -30.59 7.99
C SER A 158 -2.55 -32.05 8.38
N CYS A 159 -2.53 -32.98 7.40
CA CYS A 159 -2.64 -34.41 7.66
C CYS A 159 -1.48 -34.93 8.51
N SER A 160 -0.25 -34.53 8.22
CA SER A 160 0.94 -34.97 8.99
C SER A 160 0.84 -34.57 10.46
N PHE A 161 0.47 -33.31 10.74
CA PHE A 161 0.25 -32.84 12.12
C PHE A 161 -0.87 -33.61 12.82
N GLY A 162 -1.97 -33.91 12.14
CA GLY A 162 -3.07 -34.72 12.68
C GLY A 162 -2.62 -36.11 13.15
N PHE A 163 -1.82 -36.81 12.33
CA PHE A 163 -1.25 -38.11 12.69
C PHE A 163 -0.31 -38.03 13.89
N PHE A 164 0.54 -37.00 13.96
CA PHE A 164 1.44 -36.78 15.10
C PHE A 164 0.67 -36.55 16.41
N VAL A 165 -0.35 -35.68 16.40
CA VAL A 165 -1.19 -35.42 17.57
C VAL A 165 -1.91 -36.68 18.03
N TYR A 166 -2.49 -37.44 17.09
CA TYR A 166 -3.15 -38.71 17.40
C TYR A 166 -2.19 -39.73 18.01
N TYR A 167 -0.98 -39.86 17.45
CA TYR A 167 0.05 -40.77 17.95
C TYR A 167 0.53 -40.37 19.35
N ALA A 168 0.77 -39.08 19.60
CA ALA A 168 1.12 -38.57 20.92
C ALA A 168 0.01 -38.85 21.96
N HIS A 169 -1.26 -38.70 21.57
CA HIS A 169 -2.40 -39.01 22.44
C HIS A 169 -2.49 -40.50 22.78
N LEU A 170 -2.24 -41.40 21.80
CA LEU A 170 -2.17 -42.84 22.04
C LEU A 170 -1.06 -43.23 23.00
N LEU A 171 0.14 -42.65 22.83
CA LEU A 171 1.27 -42.88 23.74
C LEU A 171 0.94 -42.42 25.15
N HIS A 172 0.38 -41.23 25.31
CA HIS A 172 0.00 -40.70 26.61
C HIS A 172 -1.05 -41.59 27.31
N LYS A 173 -2.04 -42.11 26.58
CA LYS A 173 -3.03 -43.06 27.11
C LYS A 173 -2.37 -44.36 27.58
N LYS A 174 -1.42 -44.90 26.82
CA LYS A 174 -0.68 -46.12 27.21
C LYS A 174 0.21 -45.89 28.44
N LEU A 175 0.86 -44.73 28.55
CA LEU A 175 1.67 -44.38 29.73
C LEU A 175 0.83 -44.23 31.00
N ARG A 176 -0.34 -43.57 30.92
CA ARG A 176 -1.27 -43.46 32.06
C ARG A 176 -1.75 -44.81 32.56
N MET A 177 -2.10 -45.74 31.66
CA MET A 177 -2.51 -47.09 32.05
C MET A 177 -1.38 -47.88 32.76
N LYS A 178 -0.13 -47.73 32.32
CA LYS A 178 1.01 -48.36 32.99
C LYS A 178 1.28 -47.76 34.37
N GLN A 179 1.15 -46.44 34.53
CA GLN A 179 1.32 -45.77 35.83
C GLN A 179 0.19 -46.11 36.82
N SER A 180 -1.06 -46.25 36.36
CA SER A 180 -2.17 -46.67 37.23
C SER A 180 -2.00 -48.11 37.72
N MET A 181 -1.42 -49.01 36.92
CA MET A 181 -1.11 -50.38 37.33
C MET A 181 0.03 -50.43 38.36
N SER A 182 1.08 -49.63 38.19
CA SER A 182 2.20 -49.58 39.16
C SER A 182 1.80 -48.97 40.51
N THR A 183 0.87 -48.02 40.51
CA THR A 183 0.38 -47.39 41.76
C THR A 183 -0.60 -48.31 42.53
N GLY A 184 -1.34 -49.17 41.83
CA GLY A 184 -2.26 -50.13 42.45
C GLY A 184 -1.57 -51.29 43.19
N GLN A 185 -0.39 -51.73 42.74
CA GLN A 185 0.37 -52.79 43.42
C GLN A 185 0.91 -52.34 44.78
N ASN A 186 1.32 -51.07 44.89
CA ASN A 186 1.89 -50.49 46.11
C ASN A 186 0.86 -50.31 47.25
N GLN A 187 -0.44 -50.32 46.95
CA GLN A 187 -1.51 -50.18 47.95
C GLN A 187 -1.96 -51.54 48.53
N ASN A 188 -1.80 -52.63 47.79
CA ASN A 188 -2.11 -53.98 48.27
C ASN A 188 -1.01 -54.53 49.19
N ASP A 189 0.26 -54.21 48.92
CA ASP A 189 1.37 -54.62 49.80
C ASP A 189 1.33 -53.90 51.16
N LYS A 190 0.88 -52.63 51.22
CA LYS A 190 0.70 -51.92 52.49
C LYS A 190 -0.46 -52.43 53.35
N LYS A 191 -1.53 -52.95 52.73
CA LYS A 191 -2.65 -53.56 53.49
C LYS A 191 -2.27 -54.93 54.06
N SER A 192 -1.42 -55.69 53.36
CA SER A 192 -0.87 -56.97 53.81
C SER A 192 0.05 -56.83 55.03
N ALA A 193 0.82 -55.74 55.10
CA ALA A 193 1.74 -55.47 56.22
C ALA A 193 1.06 -54.90 57.49
N PHE A 194 -0.21 -54.48 57.42
CA PHE A 194 -0.95 -53.92 58.56
C PHE A 194 -1.81 -54.96 59.31
N PHE A 195 -1.99 -56.16 58.74
CA PHE A 195 -2.79 -57.26 59.31
C PHE A 195 -1.93 -58.42 59.87
N ARG A 196 -0.65 -58.16 60.13
CA ARG A 196 0.26 -59.05 60.89
C ARG A 196 0.76 -58.33 62.12
#